data_AF-A0A519NCH0-F1
#
_entry.id   AF-A0A519NCH0-F1
#
_cell.length_a   1.000
_cell.length_b   1.000
_cell.length_c   1.000
_cell.angle_alpha   90.00
_cell.angle_beta   90.00
_cell.angle_gamma   90.00
#
_symmetry.space_group_name_H-M   'P 1'
#
loop_
_entity.id
_entity.type
_entity.pdbx_description
1 polymer ?
#
loop_
_entity_poly.entity_id
_entity_poly.type
_entity_poly.pdbx_seq_one_letter_code
_entity_poly.pdbx_strand_id
1 'polypeptide(L)'
;MEGLKKFGLSTMGDVNPNTLVNLCHHLIDEVGQIIYYDLTIREAELTTKQVTNLRDYWNLNYWLNLTPNRRDKPLKRFRSLIEFHSENLKKQIQNLMEFSASQLVAKRCSREGFGVSFNPSNIGLNLTPEGLSNQTPQRRCLLTNIDISMQKSSSRLLSFMGLRYLNDHDPTLFQSLRLRYLKRTWIKESLEKQIFEMAHNIRDTYRHRKDRLNLVDECGQTNLFEKG
;
A
#
# COMPACT_ATOMS: atom_id res chain seq x y z
N MET A 1 6.21 -0.88 22.67
CA MET A 1 5.51 -2.17 22.91
C MET A 1 4.25 -2.03 23.78
N GLU A 2 4.16 -1.05 24.67
CA GLU A 2 3.04 -0.95 25.64
C GLU A 2 1.65 -0.80 25.00
N GLY A 3 1.53 -0.01 23.92
CA GLY A 3 0.28 0.14 23.18
C GLY A 3 -0.17 -1.09 22.38
N LEU A 4 0.68 -2.12 22.23
CA LEU A 4 0.34 -3.38 21.54
C LEU A 4 -0.13 -4.48 22.52
N LYS A 5 0.24 -4.36 23.80
CA LYS A 5 -0.21 -5.28 24.85
C LYS A 5 -1.74 -5.32 24.97
N LYS A 6 -2.41 -4.18 24.74
CA LYS A 6 -3.88 -4.09 24.73
C LYS A 6 -4.55 -4.93 23.63
N PHE A 7 -3.78 -5.37 22.63
CA PHE A 7 -4.22 -6.28 21.56
C PHE A 7 -3.72 -7.72 21.75
N GLY A 8 -3.18 -8.03 22.93
CA GLY A 8 -2.61 -9.35 23.23
C GLY A 8 -1.25 -9.59 22.61
N LEU A 9 -0.57 -8.55 22.09
CA LEU A 9 0.77 -8.65 21.50
C LEU A 9 1.83 -8.22 22.51
N SER A 10 2.41 -9.21 23.20
CA SER A 10 3.54 -9.00 24.13
C SER A 10 4.83 -9.59 23.58
N THR A 11 4.72 -10.61 22.74
CA THR A 11 5.82 -11.34 22.10
C THR A 11 5.50 -11.60 20.63
N MET A 12 6.51 -12.00 19.85
CA MET A 12 6.31 -12.43 18.46
C MET A 12 5.45 -13.70 18.35
N GLY A 13 5.42 -14.54 19.40
CA GLY A 13 4.58 -15.73 19.46
C GLY A 13 3.07 -15.42 19.47
N ASP A 14 2.71 -14.21 19.91
CA ASP A 14 1.32 -13.78 19.98
C ASP A 14 0.76 -13.35 18.61
N VAL A 15 1.60 -13.27 17.57
CA VAL A 15 1.19 -12.90 16.20
C VAL A 15 0.54 -14.10 15.50
N ASN A 16 -0.79 -14.10 15.52
CA ASN A 16 -1.65 -15.11 14.91
C ASN A 16 -2.78 -14.44 14.13
N PRO A 17 -3.57 -15.19 13.32
CA PRO A 17 -4.65 -14.61 12.53
C PRO A 17 -5.62 -13.75 13.34
N ASN A 18 -5.99 -14.15 14.56
CA ASN A 18 -6.93 -13.41 15.39
C ASN A 18 -6.34 -12.09 15.91
N THR A 19 -5.10 -12.10 16.40
CA THR A 19 -4.43 -10.87 16.86
C THR A 19 -4.17 -9.89 15.70
N LEU A 20 -3.88 -10.41 14.51
CA LEU A 20 -3.75 -9.59 13.29
C LEU A 20 -5.07 -8.98 12.85
N VAL A 21 -6.18 -9.75 12.84
CA VAL A 21 -7.52 -9.22 12.54
C VAL A 21 -7.87 -8.08 13.49
N ASN A 22 -7.68 -8.29 14.80
CA ASN A 22 -7.98 -7.28 15.82
C ASN A 22 -7.15 -6.02 15.64
N LEU A 23 -5.85 -6.16 15.34
CA LEU A 23 -4.95 -5.03 15.08
C LEU A 23 -5.36 -4.27 13.81
N CYS A 24 -5.70 -4.99 12.74
CA CYS A 24 -6.14 -4.39 11.48
C CYS A 24 -7.45 -3.62 11.65
N HIS A 25 -8.45 -4.19 12.33
CA HIS A 25 -9.70 -3.49 12.64
C HIS A 25 -9.43 -2.21 13.44
N HIS A 26 -8.61 -2.29 14.50
CA HIS A 26 -8.27 -1.10 15.27
C HIS A 26 -7.60 -0.01 14.42
N LEU A 27 -6.67 -0.39 13.53
CA LEU A 27 -6.01 0.57 12.65
C LEU A 27 -7.01 1.25 11.70
N ILE A 28 -7.95 0.48 11.13
CA ILE A 28 -9.00 1.00 10.24
C ILE A 28 -9.91 1.97 11.01
N ASP A 29 -10.24 1.67 12.27
CA ASP A 29 -11.04 2.53 13.15
C ASP A 29 -10.33 3.83 13.48
N GLU A 30 -9.05 3.78 13.83
CA GLU A 30 -8.22 4.96 14.11
C GLU A 30 -8.16 5.88 12.88
N VAL A 31 -7.93 5.32 11.69
CA VAL A 31 -8.03 6.10 10.45
C VAL A 31 -9.44 6.67 10.25
N GLY A 32 -10.47 5.91 10.63
CA GLY A 32 -11.86 6.35 10.68
C GLY A 32 -12.09 7.59 11.56
N GLN A 33 -11.32 7.79 12.63
CA GLN A 33 -11.42 8.97 13.50
C GLN A 33 -10.74 10.23 12.96
N ILE A 34 -9.76 10.08 12.06
CA ILE A 34 -9.01 11.22 11.52
C ILE A 34 -9.94 12.17 10.75
N ILE A 35 -9.88 13.47 11.08
CA ILE A 35 -10.51 14.51 10.26
C ILE A 35 -9.63 14.68 9.03
N TYR A 36 -10.16 14.30 7.87
CA TYR A 36 -9.45 14.33 6.60
C TYR A 36 -10.20 15.25 5.64
N TYR A 37 -9.49 16.21 5.06
CA TYR A 37 -10.04 17.02 3.99
C TYR A 37 -9.80 16.36 2.64
N ASP A 38 -10.91 16.10 1.95
CA ASP A 38 -10.87 15.47 0.64
C ASP A 38 -10.67 16.53 -0.45
N LEU A 39 -9.53 16.44 -1.15
CA LEU A 39 -9.16 17.37 -2.22
C LEU A 39 -10.01 17.18 -3.50
N THR A 40 -10.81 16.13 -3.58
CA THR A 40 -11.68 15.83 -4.73
C THR A 40 -13.08 16.42 -4.60
N ILE A 41 -13.34 17.21 -3.54
CA ILE A 41 -14.62 17.88 -3.35
C ILE A 41 -14.93 18.80 -4.55
N ARG A 42 -16.09 18.60 -5.16
CA ARG A 42 -16.59 19.36 -6.30
C ARG A 42 -17.29 20.62 -5.80
N GLU A 43 -16.51 21.66 -5.50
CA GLU A 43 -17.02 22.92 -4.95
C GLU A 43 -18.10 23.58 -5.83
N ALA A 44 -18.07 23.34 -7.14
CA ALA A 44 -19.07 23.86 -8.08
C ALA A 44 -20.50 23.33 -7.84
N GLU A 45 -20.66 22.20 -7.14
CA GLU A 45 -21.96 21.60 -6.81
C GLU A 45 -22.52 22.11 -5.48
N LEU A 46 -21.79 22.99 -4.79
CA LEU A 46 -22.11 23.42 -3.43
C LEU A 46 -22.78 24.78 -3.40
N THR A 47 -23.66 24.96 -2.41
CA THR A 47 -24.21 26.27 -2.06
C THR A 47 -23.12 27.18 -1.51
N THR A 48 -23.30 28.51 -1.64
CA THR A 48 -22.38 29.50 -1.07
C THR A 48 -22.07 29.25 0.40
N LYS A 49 -23.08 28.86 1.19
CA LYS A 49 -22.93 28.52 2.61
C LYS A 49 -22.05 27.28 2.84
N GLN A 50 -22.17 26.25 1.99
CA GLN A 50 -21.33 25.05 2.08
C GLN A 50 -19.88 25.37 1.71
N VAL A 51 -19.65 26.21 0.70
CA VAL A 51 -18.31 26.68 0.32
C VAL A 51 -17.66 27.48 1.46
N THR A 52 -18.41 28.37 2.12
CA THR A 52 -17.90 29.08 3.32
C THR A 52 -17.51 28.09 4.42
N ASN A 53 -18.37 27.11 4.72
CA ASN A 53 -18.05 26.10 5.73
C ASN A 53 -16.83 25.25 5.37
N LEU A 54 -16.59 24.95 4.08
CA LEU A 54 -15.41 24.19 3.66
C LEU A 54 -14.11 24.92 3.97
N ARG A 55 -14.07 26.24 3.79
CA ARG A 55 -12.90 27.06 4.16
C ARG A 55 -12.58 26.94 5.65
N ASP A 56 -13.62 26.92 6.48
CA ASP A 56 -13.47 26.69 7.92
C ASP A 56 -12.97 25.26 8.20
N TYR A 57 -13.51 24.25 7.52
CA TYR A 57 -13.14 22.84 7.73
C TYR A 57 -11.73 22.49 7.24
N TRP A 58 -11.21 23.20 6.24
CA TRP A 58 -9.81 23.09 5.81
C TRP A 58 -8.84 23.61 6.88
N ASN A 59 -9.26 24.59 7.68
CA ASN A 59 -8.41 25.25 8.65
C ASN A 59 -8.29 24.42 9.94
N LEU A 60 -7.08 23.95 10.26
CA LEU A 60 -6.83 23.20 11.49
C LEU A 60 -7.22 24.00 12.75
N ASN A 61 -7.00 25.32 12.76
CA ASN A 61 -7.32 26.17 13.90
C ASN A 61 -8.82 26.23 14.17
N TYR A 62 -9.68 26.08 13.16
CA TYR A 62 -11.12 25.99 13.36
C TYR A 62 -11.45 24.81 14.28
N TRP A 63 -10.90 23.63 13.99
CA TRP A 63 -11.15 22.42 14.77
C TRP A 63 -10.56 22.49 16.18
N LEU A 64 -9.36 23.06 16.32
CA LEU A 64 -8.69 23.22 17.61
C LEU A 64 -9.42 24.21 18.54
N ASN A 65 -10.02 25.26 17.97
CA ASN A 65 -10.73 26.28 18.75
C ASN A 65 -12.18 25.89 19.10
N LEU A 66 -12.70 24.79 18.55
CA LEU A 66 -14.02 24.28 18.92
C LEU A 66 -13.97 23.53 20.25
N THR A 67 -14.89 23.87 21.16
CA THR A 67 -15.13 23.06 22.35
C THR A 67 -15.69 21.68 21.97
N PRO A 68 -15.40 20.62 22.74
CA PRO A 68 -15.81 19.25 22.41
C PRO A 68 -17.32 19.14 22.07
N ASN A 69 -18.17 19.79 22.86
CA ASN A 69 -19.62 19.77 22.71
C ASN A 69 -20.13 20.44 21.42
N ARG A 70 -19.28 21.24 20.75
CA ARG A 70 -19.62 21.97 19.52
C ARG A 70 -19.03 21.33 18.26
N ARG A 71 -18.20 20.28 18.38
CA ARG A 71 -17.50 19.67 17.24
C ARG A 71 -18.37 18.69 16.44
N ASP A 72 -19.37 18.06 17.07
CA ASP A 72 -20.21 17.02 16.44
C ASP A 72 -20.98 17.52 15.21
N LYS A 73 -21.67 18.68 15.33
CA LYS A 73 -22.46 19.23 14.22
C LYS A 73 -21.61 19.61 13.00
N PRO A 74 -20.50 20.38 13.14
CA PRO A 74 -19.57 20.64 12.04
C PRO A 74 -19.01 19.36 11.42
N LEU A 75 -18.61 18.38 12.24
CA LEU A 75 -18.05 17.13 11.75
C LEU A 75 -19.05 16.32 10.92
N LYS A 76 -20.31 16.22 11.37
CA LYS A 76 -21.39 15.55 10.61
C LYS A 76 -21.66 16.23 9.27
N ARG A 77 -21.72 17.58 9.26
CA ARG A 77 -21.89 18.35 8.02
C ARG A 77 -20.72 18.14 7.07
N PHE A 78 -19.50 18.18 7.58
CA PHE A 78 -18.31 17.96 6.77
C PHE A 78 -18.26 16.56 6.17
N ARG A 79 -18.55 15.52 6.97
CA ARG A 79 -18.64 14.14 6.48
C ARG A 79 -19.70 13.98 5.39
N SER A 80 -20.86 14.63 5.54
CA SER A 80 -21.89 14.67 4.50
C SER A 80 -21.39 15.31 3.20
N LEU A 81 -20.62 16.39 3.27
CA LEU A 81 -20.04 17.02 2.08
C LEU A 81 -19.08 16.07 1.36
N ILE A 82 -18.22 15.36 2.10
CA ILE A 82 -17.31 14.37 1.54
C ILE A 82 -18.12 13.23 0.89
N GLU A 83 -19.12 12.70 1.59
CA GLU A 83 -19.92 11.57 1.10
C GLU A 83 -20.64 11.87 -0.23
N PHE A 84 -21.26 13.04 -0.34
CA PHE A 84 -22.12 13.36 -1.50
C PHE A 84 -21.41 14.14 -2.61
N HIS A 85 -20.35 14.90 -2.29
CA HIS A 85 -19.74 15.85 -3.21
C HIS A 85 -18.25 15.61 -3.49
N SER A 86 -17.69 14.45 -3.14
CA SER A 86 -16.28 14.10 -3.45
C SER A 86 -16.14 12.69 -4.03
N GLU A 87 -14.92 12.23 -4.25
CA GLU A 87 -14.60 10.83 -4.53
C GLU A 87 -14.46 9.98 -3.25
N ASN A 88 -14.52 10.62 -2.07
CA ASN A 88 -14.39 10.00 -0.75
C ASN A 88 -13.12 9.15 -0.63
N LEU A 89 -11.97 9.79 -0.85
CA LEU A 89 -10.64 9.18 -0.82
C LEU A 89 -10.36 8.47 0.51
N LYS A 90 -10.88 9.00 1.63
CA LYS A 90 -10.76 8.35 2.93
C LYS A 90 -11.42 6.97 2.92
N LYS A 91 -12.66 6.86 2.41
CA LYS A 91 -13.34 5.58 2.30
C LYS A 91 -12.63 4.63 1.34
N GLN A 92 -12.09 5.14 0.23
CA GLN A 92 -11.25 4.35 -0.67
C GLN A 92 -10.01 3.77 0.04
N ILE A 93 -9.32 4.58 0.84
CA ILE A 93 -8.18 4.13 1.65
C ILE A 93 -8.61 3.08 2.68
N GLN A 94 -9.73 3.27 3.37
CA GLN A 94 -10.27 2.26 4.29
C GLN A 94 -10.57 0.94 3.60
N ASN A 95 -11.21 0.96 2.43
CA ASN A 95 -11.48 -0.25 1.65
C ASN A 95 -10.17 -0.94 1.20
N LEU A 96 -9.14 -0.18 0.82
CA LEU A 96 -7.82 -0.73 0.49
C LEU A 96 -7.13 -1.36 1.71
N MET A 97 -7.30 -0.78 2.90
CA MET A 97 -6.80 -1.35 4.15
C MET A 97 -7.54 -2.64 4.51
N GLU A 98 -8.87 -2.67 4.40
CA GLU A 98 -9.68 -3.88 4.62
C GLU A 98 -9.28 -5.02 3.68
N PHE A 99 -9.10 -4.71 2.39
CA PHE A 99 -8.63 -5.67 1.40
C PHE A 99 -7.21 -6.18 1.73
N SER A 100 -6.31 -5.27 2.09
CA SER A 100 -4.92 -5.62 2.44
C SER A 100 -4.85 -6.47 3.72
N ALA A 101 -5.67 -6.15 4.72
CA ALA A 101 -5.81 -6.92 5.95
C ALA A 101 -6.30 -8.35 5.66
N SER A 102 -7.32 -8.49 4.82
CA SER A 102 -7.86 -9.78 4.40
C SER A 102 -6.78 -10.63 3.71
N GLN A 103 -5.97 -10.03 2.84
CA GLN A 103 -4.85 -10.74 2.21
C GLN A 103 -3.75 -11.14 3.18
N LEU A 104 -3.41 -10.29 4.17
CA LEU A 104 -2.41 -10.61 5.19
C LEU A 104 -2.84 -11.81 6.03
N VAL A 105 -4.11 -11.83 6.46
CA VAL A 105 -4.69 -12.93 7.23
C VAL A 105 -4.74 -14.21 6.38
N ALA A 106 -5.20 -14.12 5.13
CA ALA A 106 -5.25 -15.26 4.21
C ALA A 106 -3.86 -15.87 4.00
N LYS A 107 -2.82 -15.06 3.78
CA LYS A 107 -1.43 -15.54 3.66
C LYS A 107 -0.92 -16.25 4.92
N ARG A 108 -1.42 -15.88 6.11
CA ARG A 108 -1.08 -16.54 7.37
C ARG A 108 -1.86 -17.84 7.58
N CYS A 109 -3.09 -17.92 7.09
CA CYS A 109 -3.95 -19.10 7.19
C CYS A 109 -3.63 -20.17 6.13
N SER A 110 -3.23 -19.77 4.93
CA SER A 110 -2.74 -20.66 3.88
C SER A 110 -1.39 -21.25 4.30
N ARG A 111 -1.43 -22.38 5.00
CA ARG A 111 -0.28 -23.24 5.28
C ARG A 111 0.21 -23.92 4.00
N GLU A 112 0.64 -23.16 2.99
CA GLU A 112 1.65 -23.67 2.07
C GLU A 112 3.02 -23.54 2.75
N GLY A 113 3.34 -24.53 3.59
CA GLY A 113 4.71 -25.01 3.83
C GLY A 113 5.83 -24.04 4.23
N PHE A 114 5.62 -22.77 4.57
CA PHE A 114 6.70 -21.89 5.05
C PHE A 114 6.64 -21.71 6.57
N GLY A 115 6.78 -22.82 7.28
CA GLY A 115 7.23 -22.80 8.66
C GLY A 115 8.72 -22.47 8.70
N VAL A 116 9.09 -21.20 8.52
CA VAL A 116 10.47 -20.79 8.85
C VAL A 116 10.53 -20.71 10.38
N SER A 117 11.30 -21.61 11.00
CA SER A 117 11.65 -21.46 12.41
C SER A 117 12.46 -20.16 12.53
N PHE A 118 11.90 -19.18 13.22
CA PHE A 118 12.62 -17.94 13.52
C PHE A 118 13.63 -18.27 14.61
N ASN A 119 14.90 -18.47 14.25
CA ASN A 119 15.97 -18.48 15.24
C ASN A 119 16.36 -17.02 15.50
N PRO A 120 16.01 -16.43 16.66
CA PRO A 120 16.26 -15.02 16.94
C PRO A 120 17.75 -14.65 16.97
N SER A 121 18.64 -15.67 16.92
CA SER A 121 20.09 -15.52 16.99
C SER A 121 20.77 -15.25 15.63
N ASN A 122 20.07 -15.38 14.50
CA ASN A 122 20.63 -15.16 13.16
C ASN A 122 19.80 -14.16 12.36
N ILE A 123 19.97 -12.86 12.68
CA ILE A 123 19.54 -11.75 11.82
C ILE A 123 20.64 -11.57 10.76
N GLY A 124 20.83 -12.57 9.92
CA GLY A 124 21.81 -12.57 8.83
C GLY A 124 21.11 -12.93 7.53
N LEU A 125 21.25 -12.06 6.52
CA LEU A 125 20.82 -12.26 5.13
C LEU A 125 21.35 -13.60 4.59
N ASN A 126 20.50 -14.62 4.53
CA ASN A 126 20.41 -15.66 3.49
C ASN A 126 19.49 -16.79 3.98
N LEU A 127 18.24 -16.80 3.52
CA LEU A 127 17.38 -17.99 3.60
C LEU A 127 17.17 -18.51 2.19
N THR A 128 18.04 -19.40 1.74
CA THR A 128 17.68 -20.40 0.72
C THR A 128 17.20 -21.64 1.46
N PRO A 129 15.95 -22.10 1.27
CA PRO A 129 15.55 -23.43 1.71
C PRO A 129 16.25 -24.46 0.83
N GLU A 130 17.22 -25.18 1.42
CA GLU A 130 17.71 -26.45 0.90
C GLU A 130 16.56 -27.46 0.97
N GLY A 131 15.73 -27.51 -0.08
CA GLY A 131 14.55 -28.38 -0.08
C GLY A 131 13.64 -28.37 -1.31
N LEU A 132 13.95 -27.62 -2.38
CA LEU A 132 13.19 -27.68 -3.64
C LEU A 132 14.10 -28.06 -4.82
N SER A 133 14.63 -29.29 -4.80
CA SER A 133 15.07 -29.93 -6.04
C SER A 133 13.80 -30.28 -6.84
N ASN A 134 13.45 -29.44 -7.82
CA ASN A 134 12.76 -29.74 -9.09
C ASN A 134 11.85 -28.61 -9.61
N GLN A 135 11.85 -27.41 -9.02
CA GLN A 135 11.26 -26.25 -9.71
C GLN A 135 12.36 -25.48 -10.41
N THR A 136 12.23 -25.33 -11.73
CA THR A 136 13.04 -24.42 -12.53
C THR A 136 13.19 -23.08 -11.80
N PRO A 137 14.38 -22.46 -11.81
CA PRO A 137 14.58 -21.18 -11.13
C PRO A 137 13.55 -20.19 -11.68
N GLN A 138 12.53 -19.87 -10.88
CA GLN A 138 11.48 -18.94 -11.27
C GLN A 138 12.14 -17.57 -11.42
N ARG A 139 12.44 -17.21 -12.67
CA ARG A 139 13.11 -15.95 -12.97
C ARG A 139 12.08 -14.85 -12.80
N ARG A 140 12.13 -14.15 -11.67
CA ARG A 140 11.16 -13.12 -11.30
C ARG A 140 11.68 -11.70 -11.54
N CYS A 141 10.76 -10.78 -11.82
CA CYS A 141 11.05 -9.36 -11.94
C CYS A 141 11.48 -8.78 -10.59
N LEU A 142 12.64 -8.10 -10.55
CA LEU A 142 13.18 -7.52 -9.31
C LEU A 142 12.29 -6.43 -8.68
N LEU A 143 11.38 -5.82 -9.44
CA LEU A 143 10.46 -4.80 -8.92
C LEU A 143 9.08 -5.34 -8.59
N THR A 144 8.49 -6.13 -9.50
CA THR A 144 7.08 -6.57 -9.40
C THR A 144 6.93 -7.96 -8.80
N ASN A 145 8.02 -8.72 -8.69
CA ASN A 145 8.05 -10.12 -8.26
C ASN A 145 7.21 -11.09 -9.12
N ILE A 146 6.80 -10.65 -10.31
CA ILE A 146 6.10 -11.47 -11.30
C ILE A 146 7.09 -12.39 -11.99
N ASP A 147 6.67 -13.61 -12.30
CA ASP A 147 7.46 -14.52 -13.12
C ASP A 147 7.67 -13.90 -14.51
N ILE A 148 8.94 -13.72 -14.87
CA ILE A 148 9.36 -13.18 -16.16
C ILE A 148 10.06 -14.24 -16.99
N SER A 149 9.96 -15.53 -16.64
CA SER A 149 10.63 -16.64 -17.32
C SER A 149 10.36 -16.66 -18.83
N MET A 150 9.19 -16.20 -19.28
CA MET A 150 8.83 -16.05 -20.70
C MET A 150 9.67 -15.01 -21.49
N GLN A 151 10.41 -14.13 -20.81
CA GLN A 151 11.26 -13.11 -21.45
C GLN A 151 12.66 -13.65 -21.83
N LYS A 152 13.55 -12.79 -22.35
CA LYS A 152 14.98 -13.11 -22.50
C LYS A 152 15.61 -13.38 -21.14
N SER A 153 16.49 -14.38 -21.03
CA SER A 153 17.16 -14.78 -19.79
C SER A 153 17.88 -13.64 -19.06
N SER A 154 18.45 -12.68 -19.79
CA SER A 154 19.10 -11.48 -19.25
C SER A 154 18.15 -10.43 -18.69
N SER A 155 16.83 -10.58 -18.89
CA SER A 155 15.85 -9.61 -18.40
C SER A 155 15.73 -9.71 -16.89
N ARG A 156 15.96 -8.59 -16.20
CA ARG A 156 15.83 -8.46 -14.74
C ARG A 156 14.51 -7.87 -14.28
N LEU A 157 13.83 -7.16 -15.19
CA LEU A 157 12.57 -6.47 -14.94
C LEU A 157 11.52 -6.92 -15.95
N LEU A 158 10.26 -6.69 -15.61
CA LEU A 158 9.14 -6.87 -16.52
C LEU A 158 9.27 -5.85 -17.67
N SER A 159 9.40 -6.37 -18.88
CA SER A 159 9.65 -5.62 -20.10
C SER A 159 8.35 -5.37 -20.86
N PHE A 160 8.44 -4.54 -21.89
CA PHE A 160 7.36 -4.35 -22.86
C PHE A 160 6.80 -5.67 -23.41
N MET A 161 7.67 -6.59 -23.83
CA MET A 161 7.25 -7.89 -24.34
C MET A 161 6.59 -8.76 -23.26
N GLY A 162 7.07 -8.68 -22.02
CA GLY A 162 6.44 -9.39 -20.90
C GLY A 162 5.06 -8.83 -20.56
N LEU A 163 4.88 -7.51 -20.61
CA LEU A 163 3.57 -6.88 -20.44
C LEU A 163 2.59 -7.24 -21.55
N ARG A 164 3.07 -7.30 -22.81
CA ARG A 164 2.26 -7.76 -23.94
C ARG A 164 1.82 -9.22 -23.74
N TYR A 165 2.75 -10.09 -23.36
CA TYR A 165 2.43 -11.48 -23.03
C TYR A 165 1.37 -11.58 -21.92
N LEU A 166 1.50 -10.80 -20.85
CA LEU A 166 0.52 -10.78 -19.75
C LEU A 166 -0.84 -10.26 -20.20
N ASN A 167 -0.90 -9.24 -21.06
CA ASN A 167 -2.17 -8.77 -21.61
C ASN A 167 -2.94 -9.89 -22.32
N ASP A 168 -2.21 -10.78 -23.02
CA ASP A 168 -2.80 -11.84 -23.83
C ASP A 168 -3.12 -13.11 -23.03
N HIS A 169 -2.33 -13.43 -21.99
CA HIS A 169 -2.44 -14.70 -21.25
C HIS A 169 -2.97 -14.56 -19.82
N ASP A 170 -2.84 -13.38 -19.21
CA ASP A 170 -3.35 -13.08 -17.86
C ASP A 170 -3.82 -11.61 -17.78
N PRO A 171 -4.97 -11.30 -18.40
CA PRO A 171 -5.48 -9.93 -18.48
C PRO A 171 -5.79 -9.33 -17.10
N THR A 172 -6.09 -10.17 -16.10
CA THR A 172 -6.33 -9.73 -14.71
C THR A 172 -5.04 -9.20 -14.09
N LEU A 173 -3.94 -9.96 -14.20
CA LEU A 173 -2.64 -9.52 -13.72
C LEU A 173 -2.14 -8.30 -14.50
N PHE A 174 -2.35 -8.27 -15.82
CA PHE A 174 -2.04 -7.11 -16.65
C PHE A 174 -2.80 -5.86 -16.20
N GLN A 175 -4.11 -5.96 -15.94
CA GLN A 175 -4.92 -4.84 -15.45
C GLN A 175 -4.43 -4.33 -14.09
N SER A 176 -4.04 -5.23 -13.17
CA SER A 176 -3.47 -4.85 -11.87
C SER A 176 -2.16 -4.06 -12.03
N LEU A 177 -1.32 -4.47 -12.99
CA LEU A 177 -0.09 -3.76 -13.32
C LEU A 177 -0.37 -2.42 -13.99
N ARG A 178 -1.39 -2.35 -14.84
CA ARG A 178 -1.82 -1.12 -15.51
C ARG A 178 -2.26 -0.07 -14.49
N LEU A 179 -3.10 -0.45 -13.54
CA LEU A 179 -3.53 0.44 -12.44
C LEU A 179 -2.35 0.96 -11.61
N ARG A 180 -1.27 0.18 -11.50
CA ARG A 180 -0.12 0.52 -10.67
C ARG A 180 0.97 1.32 -11.41
N TYR A 181 1.21 1.03 -12.68
CA TYR A 181 2.37 1.54 -13.44
C TYR A 181 2.01 2.37 -14.67
N LEU A 182 0.74 2.53 -15.01
CA LEU A 182 0.31 3.47 -16.05
C LEU A 182 -0.09 4.81 -15.41
N LYS A 183 0.56 5.90 -15.83
CA LYS A 183 0.18 7.25 -15.40
C LYS A 183 -1.13 7.68 -16.08
N ARG A 184 -1.91 8.52 -15.39
CA ARG A 184 -3.20 9.03 -15.89
C ARG A 184 -3.12 9.70 -17.27
N THR A 185 -1.99 10.35 -17.56
CA THR A 185 -1.71 11.02 -18.84
C THR A 185 -1.76 10.07 -20.05
N TRP A 186 -1.48 8.79 -19.84
CA TRP A 186 -1.35 7.81 -20.93
C TRP A 186 -2.61 6.94 -21.12
N ILE A 187 -3.66 7.12 -20.32
CA ILE A 187 -4.88 6.29 -20.36
C ILE A 187 -5.62 6.38 -21.70
N LYS A 188 -5.56 7.53 -22.37
CA LYS A 188 -6.27 7.78 -23.64
C LYS A 188 -5.48 7.33 -24.87
N GLU A 189 -4.22 6.94 -24.71
CA GLU A 189 -3.37 6.49 -25.81
C GLU A 189 -3.72 5.07 -26.25
N SER A 190 -3.13 4.65 -27.38
CA SER A 190 -3.23 3.27 -27.84
C SER A 190 -2.69 2.27 -26.81
N LEU A 191 -3.24 1.04 -26.80
CA LEU A 191 -2.81 -0.01 -25.88
C LEU A 191 -1.29 -0.27 -25.96
N GLU A 192 -0.74 -0.30 -27.17
CA GLU A 192 0.69 -0.43 -27.40
C GLU A 192 1.49 0.70 -26.74
N LYS A 193 1.03 1.94 -26.87
CA LYS A 193 1.67 3.08 -26.20
C LYS A 193 1.53 2.99 -24.67
N GLN A 194 0.38 2.54 -24.16
CA GLN A 194 0.19 2.29 -22.73
C GLN A 194 1.17 1.24 -22.20
N ILE A 195 1.33 0.11 -22.89
CA ILE A 195 2.26 -0.98 -22.53
C ILE A 195 3.70 -0.47 -22.53
N PHE A 196 4.08 0.34 -23.53
CA PHE A 196 5.39 0.97 -23.60
C PHE A 196 5.67 1.87 -22.39
N GLU A 197 4.73 2.76 -22.07
CA GLU A 197 4.87 3.68 -20.94
C GLU A 197 4.86 2.96 -19.58
N MET A 198 4.07 1.89 -19.45
CA MET A 198 4.13 1.01 -18.28
C MET A 198 5.52 0.40 -18.11
N ALA A 199 6.11 -0.15 -19.17
CA ALA A 199 7.46 -0.70 -19.10
C ALA A 199 8.51 0.36 -18.72
N HIS A 200 8.35 1.59 -19.20
CA HIS A 200 9.20 2.72 -18.83
C HIS A 200 9.06 3.04 -17.33
N ASN A 201 7.83 3.20 -16.84
CA ASN A 201 7.57 3.52 -15.44
C ASN A 201 8.06 2.42 -14.49
N ILE A 202 7.97 1.13 -14.88
CA ILE A 202 8.56 0.02 -14.11
C ILE A 202 10.08 0.19 -13.98
N ARG A 203 10.78 0.54 -15.07
CA ARG A 203 12.23 0.74 -15.04
C ARG A 203 12.62 1.95 -14.19
N ASP A 204 11.93 3.07 -14.34
CA ASP A 204 12.21 4.29 -13.57
C ASP A 204 11.94 4.06 -12.08
N THR A 205 10.84 3.41 -11.74
CA THR A 205 10.51 3.07 -10.35
C THR A 205 11.60 2.20 -9.72
N TYR A 206 12.13 1.23 -10.47
CA TYR A 206 13.24 0.41 -9.98
C TYR A 206 14.51 1.23 -9.77
N ARG A 207 14.87 2.10 -10.72
CA ARG A 207 16.04 3.00 -10.61
C ARG A 207 15.94 3.89 -9.39
N HIS A 208 14.84 4.63 -9.25
CA HIS A 208 14.63 5.52 -8.10
C HIS A 208 14.62 4.79 -6.76
N ARG A 209 14.07 3.56 -6.69
CA ARG A 209 14.15 2.75 -5.45
C ARG A 209 15.57 2.32 -5.14
N LYS A 210 16.33 1.90 -6.14
CA LYS A 210 17.74 1.53 -5.99
C LYS A 210 18.56 2.72 -5.51
N ASP A 211 18.37 3.89 -6.10
CA ASP A 211 19.08 5.11 -5.74
C ASP A 211 18.73 5.55 -4.31
N ARG A 212 17.47 5.43 -3.89
CA ARG A 212 17.06 5.72 -2.50
C ARG A 212 17.62 4.73 -1.49
N LEU A 213 17.71 3.45 -1.82
CA LEU A 213 18.35 2.46 -0.95
C LEU A 213 19.85 2.78 -0.79
N ASN A 214 20.53 3.12 -1.88
CA ASN A 214 21.93 3.54 -1.84
C ASN A 214 22.14 4.84 -1.02
N LEU A 215 21.20 5.80 -1.08
CA LEU A 215 21.25 7.03 -0.27
C LEU A 215 21.00 6.80 1.23
N VAL A 216 20.22 5.78 1.59
CA VAL A 216 20.02 5.41 3.00
C VAL A 216 21.28 4.76 3.57
N ASP A 217 22.06 4.04 2.76
CA ASP A 217 23.35 3.48 3.15
C ASP A 217 24.46 4.55 3.33
N GLU A 218 24.31 5.75 2.75
CA GLU A 218 25.28 6.86 2.87
C GLU A 218 25.02 7.81 4.05
N CYS A 219 23.82 7.80 4.63
CA CYS A 219 23.54 8.54 5.86
C CYS A 219 23.81 7.62 7.04
N GLY A 220 24.85 7.91 7.82
CA GLY A 220 25.26 7.14 9.00
C GLY A 220 24.19 7.08 10.10
N GLN A 221 23.09 6.39 9.85
CA GLN A 221 22.21 5.89 10.90
C GLN A 221 23.00 4.81 11.63
N THR A 222 23.57 5.22 12.76
CA THR A 222 23.95 4.31 13.83
C THR A 222 22.79 3.33 14.05
N ASN A 223 23.12 2.04 14.01
CA ASN A 223 22.20 0.96 14.26
C ASN A 223 21.39 1.28 15.53
N LEU A 224 20.06 1.24 15.43
CA LEU A 224 19.12 1.42 16.54
C LEU A 224 19.26 0.35 17.65
N PHE A 225 20.24 -0.55 17.52
CA PHE A 225 20.56 -1.62 18.46
C PHE A 225 22.05 -1.69 18.79
N GLU A 226 22.73 -0.54 18.90
CA GLU A 226 23.99 -0.50 19.64
C GLU A 226 23.74 -0.17 21.12
N LYS A 227 24.18 -1.12 21.94
CA LYS A 227 24.41 -1.11 23.40
C LYS A 227 23.22 -1.33 24.33
N GLY A 228 23.12 -2.59 24.77
CA GLY A 228 22.78 -3.01 26.11
C GLY A 228 23.62 -4.24 26.43
#